data_AF-A0AAF1C6M8-F1
#
_entry.id   AF-A0AAF1C6M8-F1
#
_cell.length_a   1.000
_cell.length_b   1.000
_cell.length_c   1.000
_cell.angle_alpha   90.00
_cell.angle_beta   90.00
_cell.angle_gamma   90.00
#
_symmetry.space_group_name_H-M   'P 1'
#
loop_
_entity.id
_entity.type
_entity.pdbx_description
1 polymer ?
#
loop_
_entity_poly.entity_id
_entity_poly.type
_entity_poly.pdbx_seq_one_letter_code
_entity_poly.pdbx_strand_id
1 'polypeptide(L)'
;MADKTSNSNLQPWWNRPLWGDKSMLEKLESIIHKPHDSIPEEVIEHHQRVFGELKILTPIAKALDSNEFNNPEFLEFVHISKLFAYEIGEYKGLKNYIALFRVAVEARNSFLKIEQIELSYRSSKQQEMYRFLLGLLEQQLNSEEFIKKLEQKQQEILPEIHSEEGKDAINVYTETLKKLARQDELGIKLMYLFKKYQLENFSLLRIISEIVQYLLERNLLDFNDIKILVRANQDLFDQLGKVIELPIDKTREEDYARMLQYIAMKQKYQDIYIQFLRLLEVMTSWSHFYLILKEIREHYDPDEFEIPEEFNTPIPGIEIYNKYQSVITKKYKST
;
A
#
# COMPACT_ATOMS: atom_id res chain seq x y z
N MET A 1 -97.31 47.14 -0.53
CA MET A 1 -97.04 45.86 -1.24
C MET A 1 -95.79 46.05 -2.05
N ALA A 2 -94.85 45.14 -1.87
CA ALA A 2 -93.48 45.20 -2.35
C ALA A 2 -93.35 44.54 -3.73
N ASP A 3 -92.39 45.02 -4.53
CA ASP A 3 -91.51 44.22 -5.39
C ASP A 3 -90.27 45.10 -5.71
N LYS A 4 -89.14 44.95 -5.02
CA LYS A 4 -88.08 43.91 -5.10
C LYS A 4 -87.33 43.82 -6.44
N THR A 5 -86.33 44.69 -6.53
CA THR A 5 -84.90 44.36 -6.75
C THR A 5 -84.51 43.38 -7.88
N SER A 6 -83.84 43.98 -8.87
CA SER A 6 -82.81 43.41 -9.73
C SER A 6 -81.91 42.40 -9.00
N ASN A 7 -81.71 41.22 -9.60
CA ASN A 7 -80.64 40.30 -9.18
C ASN A 7 -79.76 39.98 -10.40
N SER A 8 -78.68 40.75 -10.55
CA SER A 8 -77.56 40.41 -11.41
C SER A 8 -76.68 39.39 -10.68
N ASN A 9 -76.61 38.15 -11.18
CA ASN A 9 -75.61 37.17 -10.77
C ASN A 9 -74.22 37.65 -11.19
N LEU A 10 -73.57 38.46 -10.35
CA LEU A 10 -72.18 38.84 -10.51
C LEU A 10 -71.32 37.77 -9.85
N GLN A 11 -70.76 36.85 -10.64
CA GLN A 11 -69.66 36.03 -10.16
C GLN A 11 -68.51 36.94 -9.69
N PRO A 12 -67.81 36.56 -8.60
CA PRO A 12 -66.74 37.37 -8.05
C PRO A 12 -65.64 37.67 -9.07
N TRP A 13 -65.02 38.84 -8.97
CA TRP A 13 -64.07 39.35 -9.96
C TRP A 13 -62.81 38.47 -10.11
N TRP A 14 -62.46 37.69 -9.10
CA TRP A 14 -61.36 36.72 -9.11
C TRP A 14 -61.66 35.44 -9.90
N ASN A 15 -62.93 35.21 -10.28
CA ASN A 15 -63.35 34.04 -11.05
C ASN A 15 -63.72 34.41 -12.51
N ARG A 16 -63.18 35.51 -13.03
CA ARG A 16 -63.41 35.96 -14.42
C ARG A 16 -62.15 35.76 -15.27
N PRO A 17 -62.28 35.27 -16.52
CA PRO A 17 -61.15 35.16 -17.44
C PRO A 17 -60.72 36.55 -17.92
N LEU A 18 -59.52 36.99 -17.55
CA LEU A 18 -58.96 38.30 -17.94
C LEU A 18 -58.11 38.22 -19.22
N TRP A 19 -58.58 37.45 -20.21
CA TRP A 19 -58.09 37.19 -21.58
C TRP A 19 -57.67 35.72 -21.79
N GLY A 20 -58.34 35.07 -22.75
CA GLY A 20 -58.32 33.62 -22.99
C GLY A 20 -59.26 32.84 -22.07
N ASP A 21 -59.59 31.61 -22.43
CA ASP A 21 -60.62 30.75 -21.80
C ASP A 21 -60.27 30.25 -20.37
N LYS A 22 -59.32 30.88 -19.65
CA LYS A 22 -58.87 30.42 -18.32
C LYS A 22 -58.91 31.51 -17.26
N SER A 23 -59.50 31.19 -16.11
CA SER A 23 -59.61 32.00 -14.90
C SER A 23 -58.24 32.24 -14.24
N MET A 24 -58.09 33.32 -13.45
CA MET A 24 -56.86 33.61 -12.70
C MET A 24 -56.57 32.53 -11.63
N LEU A 25 -57.63 31.92 -11.09
CA LEU A 25 -57.56 30.73 -10.22
C LEU A 25 -57.05 29.50 -10.97
N GLU A 26 -57.51 29.25 -12.20
CA GLU A 26 -57.02 28.13 -13.02
C GLU A 26 -55.57 28.33 -13.45
N LYS A 27 -55.13 29.59 -13.67
CA LYS A 27 -53.71 29.89 -13.90
C LYS A 27 -52.88 29.63 -12.64
N LEU A 28 -53.34 30.03 -11.47
CA LEU A 28 -52.69 29.72 -10.19
C LEU A 28 -52.67 28.21 -9.89
N GLU A 29 -53.79 27.50 -10.11
CA GLU A 29 -53.86 26.05 -9.99
C GLU A 29 -52.94 25.35 -11.00
N SER A 30 -52.82 25.84 -12.23
CA SER A 30 -51.91 25.26 -13.22
C SER A 30 -50.42 25.49 -12.92
N ILE A 31 -50.10 26.52 -12.13
CA ILE A 31 -48.74 26.78 -11.64
C ILE A 31 -48.47 25.93 -10.38
N ILE A 32 -49.47 25.69 -9.54
CA ILE A 32 -49.38 24.86 -8.33
C ILE A 32 -49.44 23.35 -8.65
N HIS A 33 -50.12 22.96 -9.73
CA HIS A 33 -50.31 21.56 -10.15
C HIS A 33 -49.61 21.26 -11.48
N LYS A 34 -48.38 21.77 -11.67
CA LYS A 34 -47.53 21.25 -12.75
C LYS A 34 -47.36 19.75 -12.49
N PRO A 35 -47.86 18.85 -13.37
CA PRO A 35 -47.70 17.42 -13.16
C PRO A 35 -46.20 17.15 -13.16
N HIS A 36 -45.71 16.56 -12.07
CA HIS A 36 -44.32 16.14 -12.00
C HIS A 36 -44.18 14.92 -12.90
N ASP A 37 -43.10 14.87 -13.66
CA ASP A 37 -42.81 13.70 -14.49
C ASP A 37 -42.40 12.54 -13.57
N SER A 38 -42.76 11.30 -13.94
CA SER A 38 -42.32 10.12 -13.19
C SER A 38 -40.91 9.72 -13.61
N ILE A 39 -40.08 9.34 -12.64
CA ILE A 39 -38.75 8.79 -12.93
C ILE A 39 -38.93 7.45 -13.66
N PRO A 40 -38.20 7.18 -14.77
CA PRO A 40 -38.25 5.90 -15.46
C PRO A 40 -37.94 4.71 -14.53
N GLU A 41 -38.70 3.62 -14.67
CA GLU A 41 -38.56 2.44 -13.80
C GLU A 41 -37.15 1.82 -13.86
N GLU A 42 -36.53 1.78 -15.04
CA GLU A 42 -35.14 1.32 -15.23
C GLU A 42 -34.12 2.09 -14.38
N VAL A 43 -34.38 3.39 -14.15
CA VAL A 43 -33.52 4.28 -13.37
C VAL A 43 -33.72 4.01 -11.88
N ILE A 44 -34.96 3.77 -11.45
CA ILE A 44 -35.30 3.37 -10.08
C ILE A 44 -34.63 2.03 -9.77
N GLU A 45 -34.75 1.04 -10.65
CA GLU A 45 -34.09 -0.27 -10.50
C GLU A 45 -32.55 -0.13 -10.46
N HIS A 46 -31.99 0.74 -11.29
CA HIS A 46 -30.55 0.99 -11.28
C HIS A 46 -30.11 1.64 -9.96
N HIS A 47 -30.84 2.64 -9.48
CA HIS A 47 -30.63 3.28 -8.17
C HIS A 47 -30.64 2.24 -7.04
N GLN A 48 -31.67 1.40 -6.99
CA GLN A 48 -31.82 0.35 -5.97
C GLN A 48 -30.65 -0.63 -5.97
N ARG A 49 -30.20 -1.06 -7.17
CA ARG A 49 -29.05 -1.95 -7.31
C ARG A 49 -27.77 -1.32 -6.76
N VAL A 50 -27.47 -0.09 -7.18
CA VAL A 50 -26.29 0.67 -6.73
C VAL A 50 -26.34 0.92 -5.22
N PHE A 51 -27.52 1.26 -4.70
CA PHE A 51 -27.73 1.43 -3.26
C PHE A 51 -27.54 0.12 -2.48
N GLY A 52 -27.95 -1.01 -3.06
CA GLY A 52 -27.68 -2.35 -2.54
C GLY A 52 -26.19 -2.65 -2.40
N GLU A 53 -25.39 -2.32 -3.42
CA GLU A 53 -23.93 -2.47 -3.36
C GLU A 53 -23.31 -1.64 -2.23
N LEU A 54 -23.76 -0.39 -2.05
CA LEU A 54 -23.31 0.45 -0.93
C LEU A 54 -23.65 -0.17 0.43
N LYS A 55 -24.83 -0.79 0.56
CA LYS A 55 -25.23 -1.51 1.79
C LYS A 55 -24.37 -2.74 2.06
N ILE A 56 -23.86 -3.41 1.04
CA ILE A 56 -22.95 -4.56 1.17
C ILE A 56 -21.53 -4.12 1.54
N LEU A 57 -21.01 -3.09 0.89
CA LEU A 57 -19.63 -2.61 1.11
C LEU A 57 -19.46 -1.88 2.44
N THR A 58 -20.49 -1.18 2.93
CA THR A 58 -20.44 -0.42 4.18
C THR A 58 -20.03 -1.25 5.41
N PRO A 59 -20.64 -2.41 5.72
CA PRO A 59 -20.23 -3.23 6.86
C PRO A 59 -18.80 -3.77 6.70
N ILE A 60 -18.36 -4.08 5.48
CA ILE A 60 -16.97 -4.49 5.20
C ILE A 60 -16.01 -3.35 5.52
N ALA A 61 -16.31 -2.14 5.05
CA ALA A 61 -15.53 -0.94 5.35
C ALA A 61 -15.48 -0.65 6.86
N LYS A 62 -16.60 -0.78 7.57
CA LYS A 62 -16.68 -0.63 9.04
C LYS A 62 -15.80 -1.65 9.76
N ALA A 63 -15.77 -2.89 9.28
CA ALA A 63 -14.96 -3.95 9.88
C ALA A 63 -13.46 -3.75 9.65
N LEU A 64 -13.08 -3.10 8.55
CA LEU A 64 -11.69 -2.77 8.21
C LEU A 64 -11.21 -1.44 8.81
N ASP A 65 -12.12 -0.52 9.14
CA ASP A 65 -11.76 0.77 9.72
C ASP A 65 -11.05 0.60 11.08
N SER A 66 -9.95 1.32 11.25
CA SER A 66 -9.15 1.29 12.48
C SER A 66 -8.75 2.70 12.90
N ASN A 67 -8.68 2.93 14.21
CA ASN A 67 -8.13 4.17 14.77
C ASN A 67 -6.62 4.28 14.54
N GLU A 68 -5.92 3.15 14.33
CA GLU A 68 -4.49 3.12 14.03
C GLU A 68 -4.16 3.83 12.71
N PHE A 69 -5.12 3.90 11.78
CA PHE A 69 -4.93 4.62 10.52
C PHE A 69 -4.83 6.14 10.68
N ASN A 70 -5.22 6.67 11.85
CA ASN A 70 -5.06 8.08 12.19
C ASN A 70 -3.74 8.37 12.94
N ASN A 71 -2.91 7.36 13.20
CA ASN A 71 -1.63 7.56 13.86
C ASN A 71 -0.70 8.40 12.96
N PRO A 72 -0.11 9.52 13.44
CA PRO A 72 0.74 10.38 12.62
C PRO A 72 1.97 9.67 12.02
N GLU A 73 2.60 8.77 12.77
CA GLU A 73 3.75 7.99 12.33
C GLU A 73 3.35 6.98 11.24
N PHE A 74 2.17 6.37 11.36
CA PHE A 74 1.60 5.52 10.31
C PHE A 74 1.27 6.32 9.03
N LEU A 75 0.66 7.49 9.16
CA LEU A 75 0.36 8.35 8.01
C LEU A 75 1.63 8.79 7.27
N GLU A 76 2.71 9.07 8.01
CA GLU A 76 4.02 9.33 7.42
C GLU A 76 4.56 8.10 6.69
N PHE A 77 4.40 6.89 7.24
CA PHE A 77 4.77 5.67 6.54
C PHE A 77 3.98 5.47 5.23
N VAL A 78 2.67 5.78 5.22
CA VAL A 78 1.86 5.76 3.99
C VAL A 78 2.40 6.76 2.96
N HIS A 79 2.77 7.96 3.40
CA HIS A 79 3.35 9.00 2.55
C HIS A 79 4.70 8.55 1.95
N ILE A 80 5.62 8.08 2.79
CA ILE A 80 6.93 7.59 2.36
C ILE A 80 6.79 6.38 1.43
N SER A 81 5.92 5.42 1.74
CA SER A 81 5.66 4.25 0.88
C SER A 81 5.23 4.66 -0.51
N LYS A 82 4.47 5.75 -0.62
CA LYS A 82 4.08 6.34 -1.89
C LYS A 82 5.26 7.01 -2.61
N LEU A 83 6.05 7.83 -1.93
CA LEU A 83 7.26 8.43 -2.53
C LEU A 83 8.22 7.36 -3.07
N PHE A 84 8.37 6.27 -2.31
CA PHE A 84 9.17 5.10 -2.67
C PHE A 84 8.60 4.36 -3.89
N ALA A 85 7.29 4.06 -3.89
CA ALA A 85 6.65 3.31 -4.98
C ALA A 85 6.73 4.05 -6.32
N TYR A 86 6.59 5.37 -6.32
CA TYR A 86 6.65 6.21 -7.52
C TYR A 86 8.07 6.74 -7.84
N GLU A 87 9.08 6.42 -7.02
CA GLU A 87 10.46 6.91 -7.16
C GLU A 87 10.57 8.45 -7.32
N ILE A 88 9.84 9.18 -6.47
CA ILE A 88 9.80 10.65 -6.49
C ILE A 88 10.36 11.26 -5.20
N GLY A 89 10.65 12.56 -5.29
CA GLY A 89 11.12 13.36 -4.16
C GLY A 89 12.41 12.81 -3.55
N GLU A 90 12.42 12.72 -2.24
CA GLU A 90 13.59 12.37 -1.44
C GLU A 90 14.01 10.88 -1.55
N TYR A 91 13.11 10.01 -2.00
CA TYR A 91 13.36 8.57 -2.16
C TYR A 91 13.72 8.16 -3.59
N LYS A 92 13.82 9.13 -4.51
CA LYS A 92 14.11 8.88 -5.92
C LYS A 92 15.45 8.14 -6.11
N GLY A 93 15.39 7.01 -6.81
CA GLY A 93 16.55 6.18 -7.13
C GLY A 93 17.08 5.34 -5.97
N LEU A 94 16.38 5.28 -4.83
CA LEU A 94 16.78 4.45 -3.68
C LEU A 94 16.16 3.05 -3.69
N LYS A 95 15.21 2.77 -4.59
CA LYS A 95 14.37 1.56 -4.57
C LYS A 95 15.17 0.26 -4.54
N ASN A 96 16.11 0.11 -5.46
CA ASN A 96 16.92 -1.11 -5.58
C ASN A 96 17.86 -1.29 -4.37
N TYR A 97 18.42 -0.19 -3.85
CA TYR A 97 19.36 -0.21 -2.74
C TYR A 97 18.66 -0.51 -1.41
N ILE A 98 17.48 0.07 -1.21
CA ILE A 98 16.60 -0.26 -0.07
C ILE A 98 16.19 -1.72 -0.11
N ALA A 99 15.89 -2.27 -1.30
CA ALA A 99 15.56 -3.69 -1.42
C ALA A 99 16.74 -4.59 -1.02
N LEU A 100 17.96 -4.28 -1.50
CA LEU A 100 19.17 -4.98 -1.09
C LEU A 100 19.44 -4.85 0.41
N PHE A 101 19.30 -3.64 0.96
CA PHE A 101 19.50 -3.37 2.39
C PHE A 101 18.48 -4.13 3.25
N ARG A 102 17.20 -4.15 2.84
CA ARG A 102 16.15 -4.92 3.52
C ARG A 102 16.54 -6.39 3.58
N VAL A 103 16.91 -6.98 2.44
CA VAL A 103 17.31 -8.38 2.36
C VAL A 103 18.55 -8.66 3.20
N ALA A 104 19.50 -7.72 3.26
CA ALA A 104 20.66 -7.79 4.12
C ALA A 104 20.29 -7.93 5.61
N VAL A 105 19.28 -7.19 6.05
CA VAL A 105 18.76 -7.24 7.42
C VAL A 105 17.95 -8.51 7.66
N GLU A 106 17.02 -8.86 6.77
CA GLU A 106 16.13 -10.02 6.89
C GLU A 106 16.90 -11.35 6.86
N ALA A 107 17.89 -11.48 5.96
CA ALA A 107 18.69 -12.69 5.79
C ALA A 107 19.97 -12.72 6.63
N ARG A 108 20.17 -11.75 7.55
CA ARG A 108 21.37 -11.64 8.42
C ARG A 108 21.80 -12.98 9.02
N ASN A 109 20.86 -13.72 9.62
CA ASN A 109 21.19 -14.97 10.31
C ASN A 109 21.73 -16.04 9.33
N SER A 110 21.24 -16.04 8.08
CA SER A 110 21.74 -16.93 7.02
C SER A 110 23.18 -16.56 6.64
N PHE A 111 23.45 -15.27 6.45
CA PHE A 111 24.79 -14.76 6.15
C PHE A 111 25.80 -15.09 7.26
N LEU A 112 25.47 -14.79 8.53
CA LEU A 112 26.31 -15.10 9.68
C LEU A 112 26.56 -16.60 9.83
N LYS A 113 25.55 -17.43 9.55
CA LYS A 113 25.70 -18.89 9.64
C LYS A 113 26.63 -19.44 8.57
N ILE A 114 26.54 -18.92 7.35
CA ILE A 114 27.42 -19.28 6.22
C ILE A 114 28.88 -18.92 6.55
N GLU A 115 29.11 -17.69 7.02
CA GLU A 115 30.43 -17.23 7.45
C GLU A 115 31.01 -18.11 8.56
N GLN A 116 30.22 -18.39 9.61
CA GLN A 116 30.65 -19.23 10.72
C GLN A 116 31.09 -20.62 10.25
N ILE A 117 30.35 -21.23 9.33
CA ILE A 117 30.70 -22.55 8.79
C ILE A 117 32.02 -22.48 8.02
N GLU A 118 32.19 -21.51 7.12
CA GLU A 118 33.41 -21.38 6.32
C GLU A 118 34.66 -21.09 7.16
N LEU A 119 34.49 -20.35 8.26
CA LEU A 119 35.58 -20.09 9.20
C LEU A 119 35.94 -21.33 10.03
N SER A 120 34.94 -22.10 10.45
CA SER A 120 35.11 -23.25 11.36
C SER A 120 35.58 -24.52 10.64
N TYR A 121 35.23 -24.69 9.36
CA TYR A 121 35.42 -25.93 8.62
C TYR A 121 36.26 -25.69 7.35
N ARG A 122 37.52 -26.11 7.36
CA ARG A 122 38.51 -25.75 6.32
C ARG A 122 39.20 -26.94 5.65
N SER A 123 38.59 -28.12 5.67
CA SER A 123 39.15 -29.28 4.94
C SER A 123 39.21 -29.01 3.43
N SER A 124 40.06 -29.74 2.71
CA SER A 124 40.25 -29.56 1.26
C SER A 124 38.92 -29.58 0.50
N LYS A 125 38.06 -30.54 0.83
CA LYS A 125 36.75 -30.73 0.20
C LYS A 125 35.73 -29.66 0.59
N GLN A 126 35.78 -29.15 1.82
CA GLN A 126 34.97 -28.00 2.23
C GLN A 126 35.37 -26.73 1.48
N GLN A 127 36.67 -26.47 1.35
CA GLN A 127 37.15 -25.34 0.56
C GLN A 127 36.82 -25.47 -0.93
N GLU A 128 36.77 -26.68 -1.46
CA GLU A 128 36.30 -26.95 -2.82
C GLU A 128 34.84 -26.51 -3.00
N MET A 129 33.96 -26.83 -2.04
CA MET A 129 32.57 -26.35 -2.04
C MET A 129 32.48 -24.83 -2.00
N TYR A 130 33.28 -24.16 -1.17
CA TYR A 130 33.24 -22.70 -1.03
C TYR A 130 33.74 -21.97 -2.28
N ARG A 131 34.79 -22.50 -2.93
CA ARG A 131 35.26 -21.99 -4.23
C ARG A 131 34.23 -22.23 -5.33
N PHE A 132 33.58 -23.38 -5.33
CA PHE A 132 32.49 -23.67 -6.26
C PHE A 132 31.33 -22.69 -6.08
N LEU A 133 30.92 -22.39 -4.84
CA LEU A 133 29.87 -21.40 -4.57
C LEU A 133 30.22 -20.05 -5.21
N LEU A 134 31.45 -19.56 -5.05
CA LEU A 134 31.84 -18.26 -5.61
C LEU A 134 31.68 -18.24 -7.14
N GLY A 135 32.16 -19.27 -7.83
CA GLY A 135 31.99 -19.40 -9.29
C GLY A 135 30.53 -19.63 -9.71
N LEU A 136 29.70 -20.21 -8.83
CA LEU A 136 28.27 -20.37 -9.07
C LEU A 136 27.52 -19.03 -8.93
N LEU A 137 27.88 -18.22 -7.94
CA LEU A 137 27.33 -16.89 -7.70
C LEU A 137 27.62 -15.92 -8.86
N GLU A 138 28.81 -16.02 -9.47
CA GLU A 138 29.20 -15.23 -10.64
C GLU A 138 28.33 -15.48 -11.88
N GLN A 139 27.68 -16.63 -11.98
CA GLN A 139 26.83 -17.00 -13.13
C GLN A 139 25.45 -16.31 -13.10
N GLN A 140 25.08 -15.64 -12.00
CA GLN A 140 23.81 -14.91 -11.85
C GLN A 140 22.57 -15.72 -12.29
N LEU A 141 22.53 -16.99 -11.86
CA LEU A 141 21.45 -17.91 -12.19
C LEU A 141 20.17 -17.56 -11.41
N ASN A 142 19.02 -17.99 -11.94
CA ASN A 142 17.78 -18.02 -11.16
C ASN A 142 17.90 -19.00 -9.97
N SER A 143 17.00 -18.87 -8.99
CA SER A 143 17.06 -19.66 -7.76
C SER A 143 16.97 -21.18 -7.98
N GLU A 144 16.17 -21.64 -8.95
CA GLU A 144 16.01 -23.07 -9.23
C GLU A 144 17.30 -23.69 -9.79
N GLU A 145 17.91 -23.03 -10.78
CA GLU A 145 19.17 -23.46 -11.38
C GLU A 145 20.33 -23.39 -10.38
N PHE A 146 20.37 -22.33 -9.56
CA PHE A 146 21.35 -22.19 -8.49
C PHE A 146 21.27 -23.37 -7.51
N ILE A 147 20.07 -23.66 -7.02
CA ILE A 147 19.84 -24.77 -6.06
C ILE A 147 20.23 -26.11 -6.68
N LYS A 148 19.83 -26.37 -7.93
CA LYS A 148 20.15 -27.62 -8.62
C LYS A 148 21.66 -27.85 -8.74
N LYS A 149 22.41 -26.84 -9.17
CA LYS A 149 23.88 -26.94 -9.30
C LYS A 149 24.57 -27.08 -7.94
N LEU A 150 24.04 -26.41 -6.91
CA LEU A 150 24.54 -26.52 -5.55
C LEU A 150 24.36 -27.94 -4.98
N GLU A 151 23.18 -28.54 -5.16
CA GLU A 151 22.88 -29.91 -4.72
C GLU A 151 23.72 -30.95 -5.48
N GLN A 152 23.95 -30.75 -6.78
CA GLN A 152 24.84 -31.61 -7.56
C GLN A 152 26.27 -31.59 -6.99
N LYS A 153 26.82 -30.41 -6.68
CA LYS A 153 28.16 -30.32 -6.08
C LYS A 153 28.21 -30.90 -4.67
N GLN A 154 27.14 -30.73 -3.89
CA GLN A 154 27.03 -31.35 -2.56
C GLN A 154 27.11 -32.88 -2.64
N GLN A 155 26.38 -33.50 -3.58
CA GLN A 155 26.40 -34.95 -3.78
C GLN A 155 27.76 -35.49 -4.21
N GLU A 156 28.52 -34.70 -4.99
CA GLU A 156 29.89 -35.03 -5.39
C GLU A 156 30.86 -34.99 -4.20
N ILE A 157 30.75 -33.97 -3.35
CA ILE A 157 31.72 -33.71 -2.27
C ILE A 157 31.48 -34.57 -1.01
N LEU A 158 30.21 -34.84 -0.66
CA LEU A 158 29.86 -35.52 0.60
C LEU A 158 30.55 -36.87 0.81
N PRO A 159 30.66 -37.77 -0.20
CA PRO A 159 31.33 -39.06 -0.04
C PRO A 159 32.81 -38.95 0.30
N GLU A 160 33.45 -37.84 -0.06
CA GLU A 160 34.89 -37.61 0.14
C GLU A 160 35.22 -36.99 1.51
N ILE A 161 34.20 -36.66 2.32
CA ILE A 161 34.38 -36.13 3.67
C ILE A 161 34.26 -37.27 4.68
N HIS A 162 35.32 -37.54 5.43
CA HIS A 162 35.36 -38.70 6.35
C HIS A 162 34.68 -38.45 7.70
N SER A 163 34.67 -37.22 8.20
CA SER A 163 34.06 -36.87 9.49
C SER A 163 32.57 -36.58 9.35
N GLU A 164 31.75 -37.08 10.28
CA GLU A 164 30.32 -36.77 10.33
C GLU A 164 30.08 -35.27 10.55
N GLU A 165 30.87 -34.62 11.41
CA GLU A 165 30.76 -33.17 11.65
C GLU A 165 31.02 -32.37 10.37
N GLY A 166 31.94 -32.84 9.52
CA GLY A 166 32.25 -32.21 8.25
C GLY A 166 31.15 -32.38 7.21
N LYS A 167 30.48 -33.55 7.18
CA LYS A 167 29.30 -33.79 6.32
C LYS A 167 28.13 -32.92 6.76
N ASP A 168 27.87 -32.88 8.06
CA ASP A 168 26.83 -32.04 8.66
C ASP A 168 27.07 -30.56 8.35
N ALA A 169 28.32 -30.08 8.45
CA ALA A 169 28.65 -28.71 8.09
C ALA A 169 28.28 -28.38 6.64
N ILE A 170 28.57 -29.27 5.68
CA ILE A 170 28.20 -29.09 4.26
C ILE A 170 26.69 -29.17 4.05
N ASN A 171 26.00 -30.05 4.76
CA ASN A 171 24.54 -30.14 4.71
C ASN A 171 23.89 -28.84 5.20
N VAL A 172 24.28 -28.35 6.38
CA VAL A 172 23.76 -27.10 6.95
C VAL A 172 24.12 -25.91 6.06
N TYR A 173 25.34 -25.87 5.51
CA TYR A 173 25.77 -24.84 4.59
C TYR A 173 24.87 -24.78 3.35
N THR A 174 24.65 -25.94 2.72
CA THR A 174 23.84 -26.06 1.52
C THR A 174 22.38 -25.70 1.80
N GLU A 175 21.78 -26.21 2.88
CA GLU A 175 20.42 -25.84 3.27
C GLU A 175 20.27 -24.34 3.55
N THR A 176 21.27 -23.72 4.18
CA THR A 176 21.24 -22.27 4.46
C THR A 176 21.25 -21.46 3.16
N LEU A 177 22.07 -21.87 2.18
CA LEU A 177 22.11 -21.25 0.84
C LEU A 177 20.81 -21.46 0.06
N LYS A 178 20.23 -22.67 0.11
CA LYS A 178 18.93 -22.95 -0.52
C LYS A 178 17.82 -22.11 0.10
N LYS A 179 17.82 -21.96 1.42
CA LYS A 179 16.88 -21.08 2.11
C LYS A 179 17.04 -19.64 1.65
N LEU A 180 18.27 -19.13 1.59
CA LEU A 180 18.57 -17.78 1.09
C LEU A 180 18.05 -17.59 -0.34
N ALA A 181 18.31 -18.55 -1.23
CA ALA A 181 17.87 -18.55 -2.62
C ALA A 181 16.34 -18.55 -2.78
N ARG A 182 15.62 -19.27 -1.91
CA ARG A 182 14.15 -19.37 -1.96
C ARG A 182 13.45 -18.15 -1.36
N GLN A 183 14.08 -17.45 -0.43
CA GLN A 183 13.47 -16.31 0.27
C GLN A 183 13.42 -15.06 -0.60
N ASP A 184 14.53 -14.71 -1.25
CA ASP A 184 14.63 -13.53 -2.11
C ASP A 184 15.80 -13.71 -3.08
N GLU A 185 15.59 -13.52 -4.39
CA GLU A 185 16.65 -13.58 -5.41
C GLU A 185 17.78 -12.58 -5.12
N LEU A 186 17.43 -11.44 -4.50
CA LEU A 186 18.40 -10.45 -4.05
C LEU A 186 19.32 -11.00 -2.96
N GLY A 187 18.93 -12.05 -2.24
CA GLY A 187 19.76 -12.70 -1.23
C GLY A 187 21.00 -13.35 -1.84
N ILE A 188 20.85 -14.01 -3.00
CA ILE A 188 21.97 -14.59 -3.75
C ILE A 188 22.85 -13.49 -4.33
N LYS A 189 22.23 -12.46 -4.93
CA LYS A 189 22.96 -11.29 -5.44
C LYS A 189 23.78 -10.62 -4.34
N LEU A 190 23.19 -10.45 -3.17
CA LEU A 190 23.86 -9.84 -2.03
C LEU A 190 25.00 -10.73 -1.51
N MET A 191 24.82 -12.05 -1.47
CA MET A 191 25.90 -12.99 -1.15
C MET A 191 27.08 -12.84 -2.11
N TYR A 192 26.82 -12.76 -3.41
CA TYR A 192 27.84 -12.50 -4.42
C TYR A 192 28.60 -11.21 -4.11
N LEU A 193 27.88 -10.12 -3.83
CA LEU A 193 28.48 -8.81 -3.54
C LEU A 193 29.35 -8.85 -2.28
N PHE A 194 28.88 -9.47 -1.19
CA PHE A 194 29.68 -9.65 0.03
C PHE A 194 30.98 -10.42 -0.23
N LYS A 195 30.88 -11.52 -1.00
CA LYS A 195 32.02 -12.35 -1.37
C LYS A 195 33.02 -11.62 -2.29
N LYS A 196 32.52 -10.91 -3.29
CA LYS A 196 33.31 -10.12 -4.27
C LYS A 196 34.16 -9.07 -3.57
N TYR A 197 33.59 -8.35 -2.60
CA TYR A 197 34.29 -7.29 -1.88
C TYR A 197 35.14 -7.80 -0.70
N GLN A 198 35.31 -9.12 -0.56
CA GLN A 198 36.07 -9.75 0.54
C GLN A 198 35.67 -9.20 1.91
N LEU A 199 34.38 -8.94 2.09
CA LEU A 199 33.89 -8.49 3.37
C LEU A 199 33.76 -9.71 4.27
N GLU A 200 34.88 -10.06 4.89
CA GLU A 200 35.06 -11.14 5.86
C GLU A 200 34.31 -10.90 7.17
N ASN A 201 33.43 -9.89 7.21
CA ASN A 201 32.79 -9.49 8.45
C ASN A 201 31.30 -9.21 8.23
N PHE A 202 30.52 -10.27 8.09
CA PHE A 202 29.06 -10.18 8.13
C PHE A 202 28.54 -9.63 9.48
N SER A 203 29.40 -9.38 10.48
CA SER A 203 29.03 -8.63 11.68
C SER A 203 28.55 -7.20 11.41
N LEU A 204 28.89 -6.60 10.26
CA LEU A 204 28.31 -5.31 9.85
C LEU A 204 26.78 -5.42 9.70
N LEU A 205 26.27 -6.55 9.18
CA LEU A 205 24.83 -6.82 9.10
C LEU A 205 24.19 -6.98 10.48
N ARG A 206 24.95 -7.49 11.45
CA ARG A 206 24.50 -7.59 12.84
C ARG A 206 24.26 -6.21 13.42
N ILE A 207 25.23 -5.31 13.32
CA ILE A 207 25.12 -3.95 13.85
C ILE A 207 23.98 -3.20 13.14
N ILE A 208 23.84 -3.32 11.81
CA ILE A 208 22.73 -2.68 11.08
C ILE A 208 21.38 -3.19 11.57
N SER A 209 21.26 -4.51 11.74
CA SER A 209 20.02 -5.10 12.23
C SER A 209 19.71 -4.69 13.67
N GLU A 210 20.73 -4.50 14.51
CA GLU A 210 20.58 -3.92 15.86
C GLU A 210 20.13 -2.46 15.80
N ILE A 211 20.67 -1.65 14.87
CA ILE A 211 20.21 -0.27 14.64
C ILE A 211 18.75 -0.26 14.19
N VAL A 212 18.35 -1.14 13.26
CA VAL A 212 16.95 -1.25 12.83
C VAL A 212 16.06 -1.64 14.01
N GLN A 213 16.46 -2.64 14.80
CA GLN A 213 15.70 -3.07 15.97
C GLN A 213 15.53 -1.95 17.00
N TYR A 214 16.60 -1.20 17.26
CA TYR A 214 16.58 -0.02 18.13
C TYR A 214 15.62 1.07 17.63
N LEU A 215 15.52 1.24 16.32
CA LEU A 215 14.60 2.18 15.69
C LEU A 215 13.13 1.77 15.81
N LEU A 216 12.82 0.46 15.82
CA LEU A 216 11.43 -0.02 15.93
C LEU A 216 10.72 0.41 17.23
N GLU A 217 11.49 0.58 18.31
CA GLU A 217 10.98 0.99 19.62
C GLU A 217 10.86 2.52 19.77
N ARG A 218 11.27 3.28 18.74
CA ARG A 218 11.31 4.74 18.75
C ARG A 218 10.25 5.35 17.84
N ASN A 219 10.12 6.67 17.95
CA ASN A 219 9.34 7.49 17.03
C ASN A 219 10.18 7.78 15.78
N LEU A 220 9.77 7.25 14.64
CA LEU A 220 10.45 7.37 13.35
C LEU A 220 10.12 8.66 12.60
N LEU A 221 9.29 9.54 13.18
CA LEU A 221 9.03 10.88 12.65
C LEU A 221 10.23 11.83 12.82
N ASP A 222 11.07 11.60 13.83
CA ASP A 222 12.27 12.41 14.03
C ASP A 222 13.40 11.92 13.10
N PHE A 223 13.42 12.50 11.90
CA PHE A 223 14.45 12.19 10.91
C PHE A 223 15.86 12.59 11.40
N ASN A 224 15.99 13.61 12.25
CA ASN A 224 17.29 14.03 12.75
C ASN A 224 17.90 12.99 13.70
N ASP A 225 17.09 12.35 14.53
CA ASP A 225 17.55 11.24 15.38
C ASP A 225 18.12 10.10 14.55
N ILE A 226 17.48 9.76 13.43
CA ILE A 226 17.96 8.73 12.50
C ILE A 226 19.27 9.18 11.85
N LYS A 227 19.38 10.44 11.43
CA LYS A 227 20.62 11.01 10.89
C LYS A 227 21.77 10.95 11.89
N ILE A 228 21.53 11.25 13.16
CA ILE A 228 22.55 11.19 14.22
C ILE A 228 23.07 9.76 14.37
N LEU A 229 22.19 8.75 14.33
CA LEU A 229 22.58 7.34 14.37
C LEU A 229 23.43 6.94 13.16
N VAL A 230 23.07 7.39 11.96
CA VAL A 230 23.86 7.15 10.74
C VAL A 230 25.24 7.78 10.89
N ARG A 231 25.31 9.05 11.28
CA ARG A 231 26.57 9.78 11.44
C ARG A 231 27.49 9.13 12.48
N ALA A 232 26.93 8.65 13.58
CA ALA A 232 27.68 7.93 14.61
C ALA A 232 28.27 6.59 14.10
N ASN A 233 27.72 6.03 13.02
CA ASN A 233 28.12 4.76 12.42
C ASN A 233 28.51 4.92 10.93
N GLN A 234 29.02 6.08 10.53
CA GLN A 234 29.23 6.44 9.11
C GLN A 234 30.11 5.42 8.38
N ASP A 235 31.25 5.02 8.97
CA ASP A 235 32.17 4.05 8.38
C ASP A 235 31.47 2.72 8.03
N LEU A 236 30.51 2.32 8.87
CA LEU A 236 29.72 1.12 8.66
C LEU A 236 28.79 1.27 7.47
N PHE A 237 28.06 2.38 7.40
CA PHE A 237 27.17 2.68 6.28
C PHE A 237 27.93 2.84 4.96
N ASP A 238 29.13 3.42 5.00
CA ASP A 238 30.00 3.54 3.82
C ASP A 238 30.49 2.17 3.34
N GLN A 239 30.86 1.27 4.26
CA GLN A 239 31.20 -0.11 3.92
C GLN A 239 30.00 -0.82 3.29
N LEU A 240 28.82 -0.72 3.89
CA LEU A 240 27.61 -1.33 3.35
C LEU A 240 27.24 -0.74 1.97
N GLY A 241 27.36 0.59 1.81
CA GLY A 241 27.14 1.30 0.56
C GLY A 241 27.99 0.74 -0.57
N LYS A 242 29.26 0.42 -0.29
CA LYS A 242 30.13 -0.26 -1.26
C LYS A 242 29.61 -1.64 -1.63
N VAL A 243 29.11 -2.43 -0.67
CA VAL A 243 28.57 -3.77 -0.93
C VAL A 243 27.38 -3.73 -1.86
N ILE A 244 26.42 -2.87 -1.54
CA ILE A 244 25.18 -2.75 -2.31
C ILE A 244 25.38 -1.92 -3.58
N GLU A 245 26.63 -1.56 -3.89
CA GLU A 245 27.06 -0.79 -5.06
C GLU A 245 26.26 0.54 -5.18
N LEU A 246 26.12 1.22 -4.05
CA LEU A 246 25.44 2.50 -3.94
C LEU A 246 26.21 3.59 -4.73
N PRO A 247 25.54 4.35 -5.61
CA PRO A 247 26.17 5.43 -6.36
C PRO A 247 26.73 6.50 -5.42
N ILE A 248 27.84 7.12 -5.80
CA ILE A 248 28.54 8.13 -5.00
C ILE A 248 27.63 9.33 -4.67
N ASP A 249 26.67 9.67 -5.55
CA ASP A 249 25.67 10.72 -5.33
C ASP A 249 24.57 10.33 -4.33
N LYS A 250 24.60 9.09 -3.81
CA LYS A 250 23.64 8.50 -2.88
C LYS A 250 24.28 7.99 -1.59
N THR A 251 25.53 8.35 -1.29
CA THR A 251 26.24 7.92 -0.07
C THR A 251 26.23 8.98 1.03
N ARG A 252 25.30 9.94 1.02
CA ARG A 252 25.23 10.96 2.08
C ARG A 252 24.51 10.41 3.31
N GLU A 253 24.72 11.03 4.46
CA GLU A 253 24.06 10.66 5.71
C GLU A 253 22.52 10.64 5.57
N GLU A 254 21.94 11.57 4.81
CA GLU A 254 20.51 11.63 4.55
C GLU A 254 20.00 10.44 3.74
N ASP A 255 20.81 9.96 2.79
CA ASP A 255 20.41 8.88 1.91
C ASP A 255 20.36 7.57 2.71
N TYR A 256 21.36 7.29 3.56
CA TYR A 256 21.34 6.17 4.50
C TYR A 256 20.21 6.28 5.53
N ALA A 257 19.98 7.48 6.08
CA ALA A 257 18.91 7.71 7.05
C ALA A 257 17.53 7.43 6.44
N ARG A 258 17.29 7.83 5.20
CA ARG A 258 16.04 7.53 4.48
C ARG A 258 15.85 6.04 4.26
N MET A 259 16.92 5.33 3.87
CA MET A 259 16.87 3.87 3.72
C MET A 259 16.49 3.18 5.04
N LEU A 260 17.13 3.57 6.15
CA LEU A 260 16.80 3.05 7.49
C LEU A 260 15.37 3.38 7.90
N GLN A 261 14.95 4.64 7.74
CA GLN A 261 13.61 5.09 8.12
C GLN A 261 12.54 4.27 7.40
N TYR A 262 12.68 4.08 6.08
CA TYR A 262 11.73 3.28 5.32
C TYR A 262 11.71 1.82 5.79
N ILE A 263 12.88 1.22 6.02
CA ILE A 263 12.97 -0.19 6.44
C ILE A 263 12.37 -0.39 7.82
N ALA A 264 12.70 0.47 8.79
CA ALA A 264 12.15 0.43 10.13
C ALA A 264 10.63 0.68 10.13
N MET A 265 10.15 1.70 9.42
CA MET A 265 8.71 1.98 9.31
C MET A 265 7.96 0.84 8.63
N LYS A 266 8.54 0.27 7.56
CA LYS A 266 7.94 -0.88 6.88
C LYS A 266 7.82 -2.04 7.83
N GLN A 267 8.87 -2.40 8.54
CA GLN A 267 8.83 -3.49 9.51
C GLN A 267 7.84 -3.24 10.66
N LYS A 268 7.70 -1.99 11.11
CA LYS A 268 6.78 -1.58 12.19
C LYS A 268 5.30 -1.58 11.77
N TYR A 269 5.00 -1.18 10.52
CA TYR A 269 3.64 -0.88 10.07
C TYR A 269 3.12 -1.77 8.94
N GLN A 270 3.89 -2.76 8.46
CA GLN A 270 3.51 -3.59 7.30
C GLN A 270 2.10 -4.19 7.44
N ASP A 271 1.76 -4.75 8.60
CA ASP A 271 0.49 -5.44 8.81
C ASP A 271 -0.70 -4.45 8.81
N ILE A 272 -0.54 -3.32 9.50
CA ILE A 272 -1.52 -2.23 9.53
C ILE A 272 -1.70 -1.65 8.12
N TYR A 273 -0.61 -1.50 7.37
CA TYR A 273 -0.64 -0.99 6.00
C TYR A 273 -1.38 -1.93 5.05
N ILE A 274 -1.23 -3.25 5.18
CA ILE A 274 -2.01 -4.22 4.40
C ILE A 274 -3.51 -4.07 4.68
N GLN A 275 -3.91 -3.91 5.95
CA GLN A 275 -5.31 -3.68 6.31
C GLN A 275 -5.83 -2.35 5.74
N PHE A 276 -5.01 -1.30 5.81
CA PHE A 276 -5.33 0.00 5.24
C PHE A 276 -5.53 -0.06 3.72
N LEU A 277 -4.67 -0.79 2.99
CA LEU A 277 -4.85 -0.99 1.54
C LEU A 277 -6.15 -1.71 1.21
N ARG A 278 -6.55 -2.72 2.00
CA ARG A 278 -7.84 -3.40 1.83
C ARG A 278 -9.01 -2.45 2.07
N LEU A 279 -8.92 -1.58 3.07
CA LEU A 279 -9.93 -0.55 3.29
C LEU A 279 -10.01 0.39 2.09
N LEU A 280 -8.87 0.89 1.58
CA LEU A 280 -8.85 1.77 0.42
C LEU A 280 -9.44 1.10 -0.83
N GLU A 281 -9.21 -0.19 -1.03
CA GLU A 281 -9.82 -0.96 -2.13
C GLU A 281 -11.35 -0.99 -2.01
N VAL A 282 -11.87 -1.36 -0.84
CA VAL A 282 -13.31 -1.36 -0.56
C VAL A 282 -13.90 0.04 -0.72
N MET A 283 -13.22 1.07 -0.23
CA MET A 283 -13.69 2.45 -0.32
C MET A 283 -13.59 3.04 -1.72
N THR A 284 -12.67 2.55 -2.56
CA THR A 284 -12.61 2.91 -3.98
C THR A 284 -13.82 2.36 -4.71
N SER A 285 -14.16 1.08 -4.49
CA SER A 285 -15.38 0.46 -5.03
C SER A 285 -16.64 1.15 -4.52
N TRP A 286 -16.72 1.43 -3.21
CA TRP A 286 -17.82 2.18 -2.61
C TRP A 286 -17.96 3.57 -3.26
N SER A 287 -16.86 4.27 -3.52
CA SER A 287 -16.88 5.60 -4.13
C SER A 287 -17.44 5.60 -5.54
N HIS A 288 -17.21 4.53 -6.32
CA HIS A 288 -17.77 4.39 -7.66
C HIS A 288 -19.29 4.32 -7.62
N PHE A 289 -19.85 3.47 -6.76
CA PHE A 289 -21.30 3.35 -6.58
C PHE A 289 -21.90 4.63 -6.00
N TYR A 290 -21.21 5.29 -5.07
CA TYR A 290 -21.64 6.58 -4.53
C TYR A 290 -21.76 7.66 -5.60
N LEU A 291 -20.78 7.75 -6.51
CA LEU A 291 -20.81 8.74 -7.60
C LEU A 291 -21.98 8.49 -8.56
N ILE A 292 -22.27 7.23 -8.91
CA ILE A 292 -23.42 6.87 -9.74
C ILE A 292 -24.73 7.24 -9.01
N LEU A 293 -24.85 6.87 -7.74
CA LEU A 293 -26.05 7.18 -6.94
C LEU A 293 -26.28 8.68 -6.82
N LYS A 294 -25.18 9.44 -6.64
CA LYS A 294 -25.20 10.89 -6.55
C LYS A 294 -25.64 11.50 -7.88
N GLU A 295 -25.09 11.06 -9.01
CA GLU A 295 -25.48 11.53 -10.35
C GLU A 295 -26.96 11.28 -10.62
N ILE A 296 -27.47 10.09 -10.30
CA ILE A 296 -28.90 9.78 -10.42
C ILE A 296 -29.73 10.74 -9.57
N ARG A 297 -29.40 10.92 -8.28
CA ARG A 297 -30.16 11.79 -7.37
C ARG A 297 -30.09 13.27 -7.74
N GLU A 298 -28.98 13.73 -8.33
CA GLU A 298 -28.82 15.12 -8.79
C GLU A 298 -29.50 15.39 -10.13
N HIS A 299 -29.74 14.37 -10.95
CA HIS A 299 -30.38 14.51 -12.26
C HIS A 299 -31.89 14.75 -12.16
N TYR A 300 -32.56 14.18 -11.16
CA TYR A 300 -34.00 14.29 -10.98
C TYR A 300 -34.33 15.31 -9.89
N ASP A 301 -34.71 16.52 -10.30
CA ASP A 301 -35.06 17.63 -9.42
C ASP A 301 -36.46 17.42 -8.79
N PRO A 302 -36.64 17.61 -7.48
CA PRO A 302 -37.95 17.50 -6.81
C PRO A 302 -39.03 18.47 -7.32
N ASP A 303 -38.65 19.59 -7.95
CA ASP A 303 -39.59 20.56 -8.55
C ASP A 303 -40.10 20.11 -9.94
N GLU A 304 -39.45 19.11 -10.54
CA GLU A 304 -39.77 18.58 -11.88
C GLU A 304 -40.28 17.13 -11.85
N PHE A 305 -39.85 16.32 -10.87
CA PHE A 305 -40.10 14.88 -10.82
C PHE A 305 -40.73 14.40 -9.51
N GLU A 306 -41.56 13.36 -9.60
CA GLU A 306 -42.03 12.64 -8.41
C GLU A 306 -40.91 11.73 -7.88
N ILE A 307 -40.30 12.12 -6.76
CA ILE A 307 -39.13 11.46 -6.19
C ILE A 307 -39.56 10.28 -5.27
N PRO A 308 -39.13 9.04 -5.54
CA PRO A 308 -39.37 7.92 -4.63
C PRO A 308 -38.72 8.14 -3.26
N GLU A 309 -39.35 7.66 -2.17
CA GLU A 309 -38.83 7.84 -0.80
C GLU A 309 -37.39 7.31 -0.64
N GLU A 310 -37.03 6.25 -1.38
CA GLU A 310 -35.70 5.65 -1.37
C GLU A 310 -34.59 6.61 -1.83
N PHE A 311 -34.91 7.63 -2.62
CA PHE A 311 -33.95 8.65 -3.07
C PHE A 311 -33.60 9.63 -1.94
N ASN A 312 -34.43 9.73 -0.92
CA ASN A 312 -34.17 10.55 0.27
C ASN A 312 -33.44 9.79 1.39
N THR A 313 -33.20 8.49 1.20
CA THR A 313 -32.51 7.68 2.22
C THR A 313 -31.04 8.10 2.38
N PRO A 314 -30.53 8.20 3.63
CA PRO A 314 -29.13 8.48 3.88
C PRO A 314 -28.21 7.45 3.23
N ILE A 315 -27.11 7.92 2.66
CA ILE A 315 -26.14 7.06 1.98
C ILE A 315 -25.34 6.29 3.03
N PRO A 316 -25.38 4.95 3.04
CA PRO A 316 -24.71 4.16 4.07
C PRO A 316 -23.20 4.25 3.90
N GLY A 317 -22.47 4.46 5.01
CA GLY A 317 -21.00 4.47 5.00
C GLY A 317 -20.35 5.79 4.59
N ILE A 318 -21.13 6.86 4.37
CA ILE A 318 -20.63 8.18 3.96
C ILE A 318 -19.58 8.76 4.92
N GLU A 319 -19.70 8.51 6.23
CA GLU A 319 -18.75 8.98 7.24
C GLU A 319 -17.34 8.39 7.04
N ILE A 320 -17.26 7.10 6.69
CA ILE A 320 -16.00 6.39 6.43
C ILE A 320 -15.40 6.91 5.12
N TYR A 321 -16.23 7.13 4.10
CA TYR A 321 -15.78 7.74 2.86
C TYR A 321 -15.19 9.12 3.11
N ASN A 322 -15.87 9.99 3.84
CA ASN A 322 -15.38 11.33 4.15
C ASN A 322 -14.06 11.30 4.93
N LYS A 323 -13.89 10.34 5.85
CA LYS A 323 -12.64 10.14 6.60
C LYS A 323 -11.44 9.86 5.67
N TYR A 324 -11.63 9.04 4.63
CA TYR A 324 -10.54 8.63 3.72
C TYR A 324 -10.55 9.31 2.35
N GLN A 325 -11.51 10.21 2.10
CA GLN A 325 -11.73 10.84 0.81
C GLN A 325 -10.47 11.52 0.29
N SER A 326 -9.71 12.21 1.14
CA SER A 326 -8.49 12.91 0.76
C SER A 326 -7.39 11.96 0.24
N VAL A 327 -7.40 10.69 0.67
CA VAL A 327 -6.48 9.64 0.22
C VAL A 327 -6.98 9.02 -1.08
N ILE A 328 -8.29 8.82 -1.22
CA ILE A 328 -8.92 8.17 -2.39
C ILE A 328 -8.99 9.12 -3.59
N THR A 329 -9.38 10.38 -3.39
CA THR A 329 -9.61 11.38 -4.46
C THR A 329 -8.35 12.09 -4.91
N LYS A 330 -7.31 12.13 -4.08
CA LYS A 330 -5.97 12.45 -4.56
C LYS A 330 -5.47 11.28 -5.39
N LYS A 331 -5.80 11.26 -6.68
CA LYS A 331 -4.74 11.05 -7.69
C LYS A 331 -3.73 12.15 -7.41
N TYR A 332 -2.80 11.88 -6.48
CA TYR A 332 -1.75 12.82 -6.15
C TYR A 332 -1.06 13.15 -7.46
N LYS A 333 -1.33 14.35 -7.98
CA LYS A 333 -0.68 14.85 -9.18
C LYS A 333 0.81 14.72 -8.92
N SER A 334 1.48 13.90 -9.74
CA SER A 334 2.91 13.98 -9.93
C SER A 334 3.19 15.43 -10.32
N THR A 335 3.72 16.20 -9.38
CA THR A 335 4.34 17.48 -9.66
C THR A 335 5.81 17.30 -9.41
#